data_AF-A0A8J7YY47-F1
#
_entry.id   AF-A0A8J7YY47-F1
#
_cell.length_a   1.000
_cell.length_b   1.000
_cell.length_c   1.000
_cell.angle_alpha   90.00
_cell.angle_beta   90.00
_cell.angle_gamma   90.00
#
_symmetry.space_group_name_H-M   'P 1'
#
loop_
_entity.id
_entity.type
_entity.pdbx_description
1 polymer ?
#
loop_
_entity_poly.entity_id
_entity_poly.type
_entity_poly.pdbx_seq_one_letter_code
_entity_poly.pdbx_strand_id
1 'polypeptide(L)'
;MQTQHRSNSAILELIADEWGSHLERFSYAQKTEALVILSHLLHTHSLADVQSHLLPRNFLLLLNQLTVKGLLGLVTAIAHQLRDDK
;
A
#
# COMPACT_ATOMS: atom_id res chain seq x y z
N MET A 1 -26.49 -17.16 7.49
CA MET A 1 -26.15 -15.77 7.11
C MET A 1 -24.62 -15.66 7.06
N GLN A 2 -24.01 -15.78 5.86
CA GLN A 2 -22.55 -15.90 5.68
C GLN A 2 -22.04 -15.20 4.40
N THR A 3 -22.71 -14.13 3.96
CA THR A 3 -22.41 -13.48 2.67
C THR A 3 -21.47 -12.28 2.75
N GLN A 4 -21.03 -11.86 3.93
CA GLN A 4 -20.29 -10.59 4.08
C GLN A 4 -18.77 -10.76 4.21
N HIS A 5 -18.26 -11.98 4.38
CA HIS A 5 -16.83 -12.23 4.61
C HIS A 5 -16.03 -12.53 3.33
N ARG A 6 -16.71 -12.80 2.19
CA ARG A 6 -16.08 -13.08 0.89
C ARG A 6 -15.67 -11.82 0.11
N SER A 7 -16.28 -10.65 0.39
CA SER A 7 -15.98 -9.42 -0.37
C SER A 7 -14.61 -8.82 -0.05
N ASN A 8 -14.20 -8.85 1.23
CA ASN A 8 -12.98 -8.15 1.64
C ASN A 8 -11.70 -8.88 1.22
N SER A 9 -11.71 -10.21 1.20
CA SER A 9 -10.56 -11.01 0.72
C SER A 9 -10.33 -10.81 -0.77
N ALA A 10 -11.40 -10.86 -1.57
CA ALA A 10 -11.33 -10.67 -3.02
C ALA A 10 -10.91 -9.24 -3.39
N ILE A 11 -11.33 -8.22 -2.62
CA ILE A 11 -10.90 -6.83 -2.83
C ILE A 11 -9.40 -6.67 -2.49
N LEU A 12 -8.91 -7.33 -1.43
CA LEU A 12 -7.49 -7.29 -1.06
C LEU A 12 -6.60 -8.04 -2.05
N GLU A 13 -7.07 -9.17 -2.60
CA GLU A 13 -6.39 -9.88 -3.69
C GLU A 13 -6.40 -9.05 -4.98
N LEU A 14 -7.52 -8.42 -5.34
CA LEU A 14 -7.60 -7.52 -6.49
C LEU A 14 -6.64 -6.33 -6.35
N ILE A 15 -6.56 -5.74 -5.15
CA ILE A 15 -5.63 -4.63 -4.87
C ILE A 15 -4.19 -5.14 -4.89
N ALA A 16 -3.89 -6.33 -4.36
CA ALA A 16 -2.54 -6.90 -4.43
C ALA A 16 -2.12 -7.25 -5.87
N ASP A 17 -3.02 -7.81 -6.69
CA ASP A 17 -2.79 -8.13 -8.10
C ASP A 17 -2.66 -6.87 -8.97
N GLU A 18 -3.54 -5.89 -8.79
CA GLU A 18 -3.45 -4.62 -9.53
C GLU A 18 -2.23 -3.80 -9.10
N TRP A 19 -1.85 -3.82 -7.82
CA TRP A 19 -0.72 -3.03 -7.33
C TRP A 19 0.63 -3.73 -7.44
N GLY A 20 0.71 -5.07 -7.49
CA GLY A 20 1.97 -5.78 -7.68
C GLY A 20 2.69 -5.32 -8.95
N SER A 21 1.97 -5.23 -10.07
CA SER A 21 2.48 -4.75 -11.36
C SER A 21 2.78 -3.24 -11.40
N HIS A 22 2.14 -2.45 -10.54
CA HIS A 22 2.38 -1.01 -10.43
C HIS A 22 3.56 -0.67 -9.50
N LEU A 23 3.78 -1.47 -8.45
CA LEU A 23 4.91 -1.36 -7.54
C LEU A 23 6.24 -1.75 -8.21
N GLU A 24 6.21 -2.69 -9.17
CA GLU A 24 7.37 -2.99 -10.02
C GLU A 24 7.92 -1.76 -10.75
N ARG A 25 7.06 -0.78 -11.06
CA ARG A 25 7.46 0.46 -11.73
C ARG A 25 8.03 1.51 -10.78
N PHE A 26 7.90 1.31 -9.47
CA PHE A 26 8.47 2.23 -8.50
C PHE A 26 9.98 2.00 -8.40
N SER A 27 10.73 3.09 -8.44
CA SER A 27 12.15 3.06 -8.07
C SER A 27 12.33 2.63 -6.62
N TYR A 28 13.53 2.15 -6.28
CA TYR A 28 13.90 1.83 -4.90
C TYR A 28 13.58 2.98 -3.92
N ALA A 29 13.84 4.23 -4.32
CA ALA A 29 13.54 5.41 -3.52
C ALA A 29 12.03 5.61 -3.30
N GLN A 30 11.21 5.40 -4.33
CA GLN A 30 9.75 5.44 -4.23
C GLN A 30 9.22 4.33 -3.32
N LYS A 31 9.70 3.09 -3.48
CA LYS A 31 9.32 1.96 -2.61
C LYS A 31 9.66 2.26 -1.13
N THR A 32 10.82 2.87 -0.89
CA THR A 32 11.25 3.28 0.45
C THR A 32 10.35 4.38 1.02
N GLU A 33 10.04 5.42 0.25
CA GLU A 33 9.13 6.50 0.66
C GLU A 33 7.72 5.95 0.95
N ALA A 34 7.22 5.04 0.12
CA ALA A 34 5.94 4.38 0.32
C ALA A 34 5.87 3.63 1.65
N LEU A 35 6.94 2.92 2.05
CA LEU A 35 6.99 2.25 3.36
C LEU A 35 6.96 3.24 4.53
N VAL A 36 7.66 4.37 4.43
CA VAL A 36 7.65 5.40 5.47
C VAL A 36 6.24 5.95 5.65
N ILE A 37 5.58 6.28 4.54
CA ILE A 37 4.21 6.83 4.54
C ILE A 37 3.21 5.81 5.06
N LEU A 38 3.30 4.55 4.63
CA LEU A 38 2.46 3.47 5.13
C LEU A 38 2.65 3.26 6.64
N SER A 39 3.89 3.32 7.13
CA SER A 39 4.20 3.20 8.56
C SER A 39 3.59 4.34 9.36
N HIS A 40 3.68 5.57 8.85
CA HIS A 40 3.04 6.73 9.46
C HIS A 40 1.52 6.55 9.49
N LEU A 41 0.91 6.20 8.36
CA LEU A 41 -0.54 6.01 8.23
C LEU A 41 -1.06 4.90 9.16
N LEU A 42 -0.32 3.80 9.30
CA LEU A 42 -0.67 2.71 10.24
C LEU A 42 -0.61 3.16 11.70
N HIS A 43 0.22 4.14 12.02
CA HIS A 43 0.39 4.65 13.38
C HIS A 43 -0.59 5.79 13.71
N THR A 44 -0.80 6.72 12.80
CA THR A 44 -1.58 7.95 13.03
C THR A 44 -2.99 7.88 12.47
N HIS A 45 -3.30 6.89 11.62
CA HIS A 45 -4.54 6.80 10.85
C HIS A 45 -4.86 8.08 10.03
N SER A 46 -3.83 8.85 9.66
CA SER A 46 -3.96 10.11 8.93
C SER A 46 -2.85 10.28 7.90
N LEU A 47 -3.19 10.88 6.76
CA LEU A 47 -2.23 11.37 5.76
C LEU A 47 -2.06 12.91 5.80
N ALA A 48 -2.69 13.61 6.75
CA ALA A 48 -2.73 15.08 6.75
C ALA A 48 -1.33 15.72 6.81
N ASP A 49 -0.39 15.07 7.48
CA ASP A 49 0.98 15.56 7.68
C ASP A 49 2.00 14.90 6.74
N VAL A 50 1.54 14.07 5.80
CA VAL A 50 2.41 13.37 4.86
C VAL A 50 2.66 14.24 3.63
N GLN A 51 3.89 14.74 3.51
CA GLN A 51 4.39 15.27 2.25
C GLN A 51 5.12 14.16 1.51
N SER A 52 4.61 13.80 0.33
CA SER A 52 5.32 12.90 -0.57
C SER A 52 5.86 13.65 -1.77
N HIS A 53 7.10 13.35 -2.13
CA HIS A 53 7.82 13.99 -3.23
C HIS A 53 8.09 13.06 -4.41
N LEU A 54 8.09 11.73 -4.21
CA LEU A 54 8.39 10.77 -5.27
C LEU A 54 7.19 9.90 -5.64
N LEU A 55 6.19 9.78 -4.76
CA LEU A 55 5.01 8.95 -5.02
C LEU A 55 3.95 9.68 -5.83
N PRO A 56 3.29 8.97 -6.75
CA PRO A 56 2.25 9.57 -7.55
C PRO A 56 0.99 9.79 -6.69
N ARG A 57 0.26 10.87 -6.95
CA ARG A 57 -0.90 11.30 -6.15
C ARG A 57 -1.98 10.21 -6.02
N ASN A 58 -2.18 9.41 -7.05
CA ASN A 58 -3.12 8.29 -7.05
C ASN A 58 -2.75 7.18 -6.04
N PHE A 59 -1.45 6.96 -5.78
CA PHE A 59 -1.01 6.06 -4.71
C PHE A 59 -1.47 6.56 -3.35
N LEU A 60 -1.24 7.85 -3.05
CA LEU A 60 -1.66 8.45 -1.77
C LEU A 60 -3.18 8.43 -1.59
N LEU A 61 -3.93 8.67 -2.68
CA LEU A 61 -5.39 8.58 -2.67
C LEU A 61 -5.87 7.17 -2.36
N LEU A 62 -5.21 6.15 -2.93
CA LEU A 62 -5.51 4.75 -2.61
C LEU A 62 -5.26 4.46 -1.13
N LEU A 63 -4.13 4.90 -0.56
CA LEU A 63 -3.78 4.62 0.83
C LEU A 63 -4.87 5.04 1.82
N ASN A 64 -5.51 6.20 1.59
CA ASN A 64 -6.63 6.68 2.41
C ASN A 64 -7.91 5.82 2.32
N GLN A 65 -8.05 4.99 1.29
CA GLN A 65 -9.22 4.13 1.07
C GLN A 65 -9.01 2.70 1.59
N LEU A 66 -7.78 2.35 1.97
CA LEU A 66 -7.47 1.00 2.39
C LEU A 66 -7.82 0.76 3.85
N THR A 67 -8.36 -0.43 4.12
CA THR A 67 -8.46 -0.94 5.49
C THR A 67 -7.06 -1.17 6.07
N VAL A 68 -6.95 -1.23 7.40
CA VAL A 68 -5.69 -1.57 8.09
C VAL A 68 -5.07 -2.87 7.54
N LYS A 69 -5.88 -3.88 7.22
CA LYS A 69 -5.41 -5.13 6.61
C LYS A 69 -4.83 -4.91 5.21
N GLY A 70 -5.43 -4.04 4.40
CA GLY A 70 -4.91 -3.67 3.08
C GLY A 70 -3.60 -2.89 3.15
N LEU A 71 -3.48 -1.98 4.12
CA LEU A 71 -2.23 -1.27 4.39
C LEU A 71 -1.10 -2.23 4.77
N LEU A 72 -1.36 -3.20 5.66
CA LEU A 72 -0.39 -4.23 6.05
C LEU A 72 0.01 -5.14 4.88
N GLY A 73 -0.95 -5.47 4.00
CA GLY A 73 -0.69 -6.21 2.76
C GLY A 73 0.28 -5.45 1.85
N LEU A 74 0.05 -4.15 1.63
CA LEU A 74 0.95 -3.30 0.85
C LEU A 74 2.33 -3.17 1.49
N VAL A 75 2.42 -3.02 2.81
CA VAL A 75 3.72 -3.00 3.51
C VAL A 75 4.51 -4.26 3.22
N THR A 76 3.86 -5.43 3.30
CA THR A 76 4.51 -6.72 3.06
C THR A 76 4.96 -6.85 1.60
N ALA A 77 4.11 -6.46 0.65
CA ALA A 77 4.43 -6.50 -0.78
C ALA A 77 5.63 -5.61 -1.13
N ILE A 78 5.64 -4.35 -0.63
CA ILE A 78 6.73 -3.41 -0.89
C ILE A 78 8.02 -3.87 -0.21
N ALA A 79 7.95 -4.36 1.04
CA ALA A 79 9.11 -4.87 1.75
C ALA A 79 9.72 -6.10 1.06
N HIS A 80 8.89 -6.98 0.50
CA HIS A 80 9.36 -8.11 -0.29
C HIS A 80 10.11 -7.65 -1.54
N GLN A 81 9.52 -6.73 -2.31
CA GLN A 81 10.18 -6.20 -3.52
C GLN A 81 11.49 -5.46 -3.20
N LEU A 82 11.55 -4.69 -2.11
CA LEU A 82 12.80 -4.03 -1.68
C LEU A 82 13.90 -5.00 -1.27
N ARG A 83 13.54 -6.20 -0.79
CA ARG A 83 14.49 -7.27 -0.52
C ARG A 83 15.01 -7.89 -1.81
N ASP A 84 14.15 -8.06 -2.81
CA ASP A 84 14.51 -8.65 -4.10
C ASP A 84 15.30 -7.68 -5.00
N ASP A 85 15.14 -6.36 -4.80
CA ASP A 85 15.89 -5.31 -5.49
C ASP A 85 17.37 -5.18 -5.03
N LYS A 86 17.80 -5.94 -4.02
CA LYS A 86 19.18 -5.96 -3.47
C LYS A 86 19.98 -7.15 -3.98
#